data_AF-A0A535J4M1-F1
#
_entry.id   AF-A0A535J4M1-F1
#
_cell.length_a   1.000
_cell.length_b   1.000
_cell.length_c   1.000
_cell.angle_alpha   90.00
_cell.angle_beta   90.00
_cell.angle_gamma   90.00
#
_symmetry.space_group_name_H-M   'P 1'
#
loop_
_entity.id
_entity.type
_entity.pdbx_description
1 polymer ?
#
loop_
_entity_poly.entity_id
_entity_poly.type
_entity_poly.pdbx_seq_one_letter_code
_entity_poly.pdbx_strand_id
1 'polypeptide(L)'
;MERWREQSMAATNQQVSQVTHEEYKPLLSESYVPLTMPKILGARDMTVTFIVSIFLATTATTAVIGGPAAITYLLLACIVFFIPCIVATMQLGLMFPHEGSLYNWTHHAIGGRSSFFAGFCA
;
A
#
# COMPACT_ATOMS: atom_id res chain seq x y z
N MET A 1 9.69 -38.27 -33.94
CA MET A 1 10.70 -37.35 -33.37
C MET A 1 10.09 -36.21 -32.55
N GLU A 2 8.76 -36.17 -32.35
CA GLU A 2 8.05 -35.04 -31.72
C GLU A 2 7.82 -35.24 -30.20
N ARG A 3 7.74 -36.49 -29.75
CA ARG A 3 7.46 -36.88 -28.36
C ARG A 3 8.51 -36.43 -27.33
N TRP A 4 9.77 -36.33 -27.75
CA TRP A 4 10.86 -35.80 -26.90
C TRP A 4 10.74 -34.29 -26.69
N ARG A 5 10.23 -33.57 -27.68
CA ARG A 5 10.01 -32.12 -27.60
C ARG A 5 8.87 -31.81 -26.63
N GLU A 6 7.80 -32.62 -26.66
CA GLU A 6 6.66 -32.51 -25.73
C GLU A 6 7.07 -32.79 -24.28
N GLN A 7 7.93 -33.78 -24.05
CA GLN A 7 8.44 -34.09 -22.70
C GLN A 7 9.40 -33.02 -22.17
N SER A 8 10.27 -32.46 -23.04
CA SER A 8 11.12 -31.33 -22.66
C SER A 8 10.31 -30.08 -22.39
N MET A 9 9.29 -29.79 -23.21
CA MET A 9 8.38 -28.67 -22.98
C MET A 9 7.56 -28.87 -21.69
N ALA A 10 7.09 -30.09 -21.39
CA ALA A 10 6.37 -30.38 -20.15
C ALA A 10 7.25 -30.23 -18.90
N ALA A 11 8.49 -30.73 -18.92
CA ALA A 11 9.44 -30.56 -17.82
C ALA A 11 9.84 -29.08 -17.63
N THR A 12 10.04 -28.34 -18.73
CA THR A 12 10.28 -26.89 -18.69
C THR A 12 9.04 -26.13 -18.20
N ASN A 13 7.82 -26.50 -18.62
CA ASN A 13 6.59 -25.86 -18.14
C ASN A 13 6.37 -26.14 -16.66
N GLN A 14 6.64 -27.36 -16.20
CA GLN A 14 6.61 -27.73 -14.78
C GLN A 14 7.64 -26.92 -13.98
N GLN A 15 8.88 -26.74 -14.47
CA GLN A 15 9.86 -25.86 -13.82
C GLN A 15 9.43 -24.38 -13.83
N VAL A 16 8.89 -23.86 -14.93
CA VAL A 16 8.41 -22.46 -15.02
C VAL A 16 7.20 -22.24 -14.10
N SER A 17 6.29 -23.21 -13.97
CA SER A 17 5.21 -23.17 -12.98
C SER A 17 5.73 -23.26 -11.53
N GLN A 18 6.80 -24.02 -11.27
CA GLN A 18 7.40 -24.14 -9.93
C GLN A 18 8.19 -22.88 -9.52
N VAL A 19 8.89 -22.22 -10.45
CA VAL A 19 9.60 -20.95 -10.19
C VAL A 19 8.64 -19.78 -9.96
N THR A 20 7.38 -19.89 -10.40
CA THR A 20 6.34 -18.88 -10.11
C THR A 20 5.75 -19.04 -8.68
N HIS A 21 6.12 -20.11 -7.96
CA HIS A 21 5.76 -20.39 -6.57
C HIS A 21 6.99 -20.43 -5.65
N GLU A 22 8.04 -19.66 -5.96
CA GLU A 22 9.09 -19.32 -5.00
C GLU A 22 8.45 -18.52 -3.83
N GLU A 23 8.10 -19.26 -2.79
CA GLU A 23 7.95 -18.88 -1.38
C GLU A 23 7.74 -17.38 -1.09
N TYR A 24 6.55 -16.86 -1.41
CA TYR A 24 5.99 -15.74 -0.65
C TYR A 24 5.77 -16.24 0.77
N LYS A 25 6.80 -16.17 1.61
CA LYS A 25 6.71 -16.51 3.02
C LYS A 25 5.90 -15.39 3.68
N PRO A 26 4.61 -15.61 4.01
CA PRO A 26 3.80 -14.57 4.62
C PRO A 26 4.48 -14.14 5.92
N LEU A 27 4.56 -12.83 6.15
CA LEU A 27 5.12 -12.34 7.40
C LEU A 27 4.28 -12.90 8.56
N LEU A 28 4.92 -13.18 9.70
CA LEU A 28 4.23 -13.76 10.85
C LEU A 28 3.06 -12.87 11.31
N SER A 29 3.18 -11.54 11.14
CA SER A 29 2.09 -10.58 11.40
C SER A 29 0.90 -10.72 10.46
N GLU A 30 1.12 -11.14 9.22
CA GLU A 30 0.08 -11.29 8.20
C GLU A 30 -0.86 -12.47 8.53
N SER A 31 -0.31 -13.53 9.13
CA SER A 31 -1.06 -14.71 9.56
C SER A 31 -1.64 -14.55 10.98
N TYR A 32 -0.93 -13.90 11.89
CA TYR A 32 -1.29 -13.86 13.31
C TYR A 32 -2.40 -12.85 13.67
N VAL A 33 -2.43 -11.69 13.03
CA VAL A 33 -3.39 -10.62 13.35
C VAL A 33 -4.85 -11.00 13.04
N PRO A 34 -5.19 -11.56 11.86
CA PRO A 34 -6.57 -11.96 11.58
C PRO A 34 -7.07 -13.12 12.48
N LEU A 35 -6.16 -13.89 13.09
CA LEU A 35 -6.51 -14.96 14.03
C LEU A 35 -6.84 -14.44 15.43
N THR A 36 -6.35 -13.26 15.79
CA THR A 36 -6.39 -12.75 17.18
C THR A 36 -7.21 -11.48 17.35
N MET A 37 -7.43 -10.69 16.29
CA MET A 37 -8.14 -9.40 16.37
C MET A 37 -9.46 -9.41 15.59
N PRO A 38 -10.63 -9.33 16.27
CA PRO A 38 -11.90 -9.12 15.59
C PRO A 38 -11.96 -7.72 14.98
N LYS A 39 -12.35 -7.62 13.70
CA LYS A 39 -12.40 -6.36 12.95
C LYS A 39 -13.54 -5.45 13.44
N ILE A 40 -13.27 -4.67 14.48
CA ILE A 40 -14.20 -3.69 15.06
C ILE A 40 -14.22 -2.36 14.31
N LEU A 41 -13.18 -2.11 13.49
CA LEU A 41 -13.02 -0.86 12.75
C LEU A 41 -13.76 -0.94 11.41
N GLY A 42 -14.89 -0.23 11.35
CA GLY A 42 -15.70 -0.15 10.15
C GLY A 42 -15.07 0.74 9.08
N ALA A 43 -15.48 0.55 7.82
CA ALA A 43 -15.02 1.38 6.71
C ALA A 43 -15.27 2.88 6.94
N ARG A 44 -16.36 3.23 7.63
CA ARG A 44 -16.67 4.64 7.94
C ARG A 44 -15.71 5.27 8.93
N ASP A 45 -15.34 4.54 9.98
CA ASP A 45 -14.39 5.01 10.98
C ASP A 45 -13.00 5.21 10.36
N MET A 46 -12.62 4.29 9.47
CA MET A 46 -11.39 4.40 8.68
C MET A 46 -11.39 5.62 7.75
N THR A 47 -12.49 5.87 7.01
CA THR A 47 -12.60 7.07 6.16
C THR A 47 -12.55 8.36 6.97
N VAL A 48 -13.24 8.43 8.11
CA VAL A 48 -13.24 9.61 8.98
C VAL A 48 -11.85 9.88 9.53
N THR A 49 -11.15 8.85 10.02
CA THR A 49 -9.77 8.96 10.50
C THR A 49 -8.83 9.47 9.41
N PHE A 50 -9.00 8.97 8.17
CA PHE A 50 -8.20 9.44 7.03
C PHE A 50 -8.43 10.92 6.74
N ILE A 51 -9.70 11.37 6.70
CA ILE A 51 -10.06 12.77 6.49
C ILE A 51 -9.47 13.67 7.59
N VAL A 52 -9.59 13.26 8.86
CA VAL A 52 -9.03 14.01 9.99
C VAL A 52 -7.51 14.11 9.92
N SER A 53 -6.83 13.04 9.50
CA SER A 53 -5.38 13.05 9.33
C SER A 53 -4.92 14.04 8.24
N ILE A 54 -5.67 14.18 7.15
CA ILE A 54 -5.37 15.12 6.06
C ILE A 54 -5.64 16.56 6.47
N PHE A 55 -6.77 16.81 7.12
CA PHE A 55 -7.25 18.15 7.47
C PHE A 55 -6.82 18.60 8.87
N LEU A 56 -5.67 18.13 9.35
CA LEU A 56 -5.15 18.46 10.69
C LEU A 56 -5.18 19.98 10.92
N ALA A 57 -5.74 20.43 12.05
CA ALA A 57 -6.07 21.84 12.32
C ALA A 57 -4.90 22.83 12.16
N THR A 58 -3.67 22.34 12.33
CA THR A 58 -2.45 23.11 12.09
C THR A 58 -2.31 23.55 10.63
N THR A 59 -2.68 22.69 9.67
CA THR A 59 -2.63 23.00 8.23
C THR A 59 -3.56 24.16 7.86
N ALA A 60 -4.77 24.18 8.43
CA ALA A 60 -5.73 25.27 8.27
C ALA A 60 -5.21 26.57 8.91
N THR A 61 -4.52 26.47 10.05
CA THR A 61 -3.95 27.64 10.75
C THR A 61 -2.79 28.25 9.95
N THR A 62 -1.92 27.43 9.37
CA THR A 62 -0.81 27.91 8.52
C THR A 62 -1.31 28.57 7.24
N ALA A 63 -2.43 28.08 6.68
CA ALA A 63 -3.04 28.66 5.48
C ALA A 63 -3.53 30.10 5.71
N VAL A 64 -4.03 30.43 6.91
CA VAL A 64 -4.52 31.78 7.23
C VAL A 64 -3.40 32.83 7.16
N ILE A 65 -2.16 32.45 7.46
CA ILE A 65 -1.00 33.36 7.47
C ILE A 65 -0.69 33.89 6.06
N GLY A 66 -0.97 33.11 5.02
CA GLY A 66 -0.73 33.49 3.62
C GLY A 66 -1.88 34.26 2.95
N GLY A 67 -2.91 34.66 3.71
CA GLY A 67 -4.05 35.41 3.19
C GLY A 67 -4.95 34.61 2.22
N PRO A 68 -5.87 35.26 1.49
CA PRO A 68 -6.86 34.58 0.65
C PRO A 68 -6.25 33.72 -0.48
N ALA A 69 -5.06 34.09 -0.95
CA ALA A 69 -4.34 33.34 -1.98
C ALA A 69 -3.81 31.98 -1.45
N ALA A 70 -3.54 31.85 -0.15
CA ALA A 70 -3.12 30.56 0.40
C ALA A 70 -4.22 29.51 0.32
N ILE A 71 -5.50 29.90 0.36
CA ILE A 71 -6.63 28.98 0.20
C ILE A 71 -6.67 28.38 -1.21
N THR A 72 -6.39 29.17 -2.24
CA THR A 72 -6.35 28.65 -3.62
C THR A 72 -5.15 27.73 -3.84
N TYR A 73 -3.98 28.06 -3.28
CA TYR A 73 -2.82 27.16 -3.31
C TYR A 73 -3.03 25.87 -2.51
N LEU A 74 -3.72 25.92 -1.37
CA LEU A 74 -4.05 24.75 -0.58
C LEU A 74 -5.03 23.83 -1.32
N LEU A 75 -6.06 24.40 -1.95
CA LEU A 75 -7.01 23.64 -2.75
C LEU A 75 -6.33 23.01 -3.98
N LEU A 76 -5.44 23.75 -4.64
CA LEU A 76 -4.67 23.25 -5.78
C LEU A 76 -3.70 22.12 -5.35
N ALA A 77 -3.03 22.27 -4.21
CA ALA A 77 -2.17 21.24 -3.64
C ALA A 77 -2.97 20.00 -3.26
N CYS A 78 -4.14 20.16 -2.64
CA CYS A 78 -5.07 19.06 -2.39
C CYS A 78 -5.38 18.33 -3.70
N ILE A 79 -5.76 19.01 -4.78
CA ILE A 79 -6.12 18.29 -6.01
C ILE A 79 -4.91 17.62 -6.66
N VAL A 80 -3.81 18.35 -6.84
CA VAL A 80 -2.66 17.90 -7.63
C VAL A 80 -1.81 16.87 -6.88
N PHE A 81 -1.73 16.94 -5.55
CA PHE A 81 -0.95 16.01 -4.75
C PHE A 81 -1.80 14.86 -4.18
N PHE A 82 -3.03 15.15 -3.73
CA PHE A 82 -3.84 14.16 -3.04
C PHE A 82 -4.48 13.15 -3.99
N ILE A 83 -4.98 13.57 -5.16
CA ILE A 83 -5.57 12.65 -6.14
C ILE A 83 -4.60 11.54 -6.57
N PRO A 84 -3.38 11.83 -7.05
CA PRO A 84 -2.45 10.76 -7.41
C PRO A 84 -2.03 9.90 -6.21
N CYS A 85 -1.93 10.50 -5.02
CA CYS A 85 -1.64 9.77 -3.79
C CYS A 85 -2.73 8.74 -3.45
N ILE A 86 -4.00 9.15 -3.46
CA ILE A 86 -5.15 8.25 -3.23
C ILE A 86 -5.15 7.11 -4.25
N VAL A 87 -4.92 7.40 -5.53
CA VAL A 87 -4.94 6.39 -6.58
C VAL A 87 -3.83 5.35 -6.33
N ALA A 88 -2.62 5.80 -5.99
CA ALA A 88 -1.52 4.90 -5.65
C ALA A 88 -1.84 4.06 -4.40
N THR A 89 -2.37 4.68 -3.34
CA THR A 89 -2.76 3.98 -2.10
C THR A 89 -3.88 2.97 -2.34
N MET A 90 -4.90 3.31 -3.13
CA MET A 90 -5.98 2.39 -3.49
C MET A 90 -5.45 1.19 -4.26
N GLN A 91 -4.57 1.42 -5.23
CA GLN A 91 -4.02 0.34 -6.04
C GLN A 91 -3.19 -0.64 -5.20
N LEU A 92 -2.38 -0.13 -4.27
CA LEU A 92 -1.61 -0.95 -3.33
C LEU A 92 -2.51 -1.65 -2.29
N GLY A 93 -3.54 -0.96 -1.79
CA GLY A 93 -4.48 -1.53 -0.83
C GLY A 93 -5.33 -2.66 -1.39
N LEU A 94 -5.62 -2.64 -2.69
CA LEU A 94 -6.27 -3.76 -3.39
C LEU A 94 -5.30 -4.90 -3.68
N MET A 95 -4.02 -4.61 -3.92
CA MET A 95 -3.00 -5.61 -4.26
C MET A 95 -2.52 -6.40 -3.03
N PHE A 96 -2.47 -5.78 -1.85
CA PHE A 96 -2.04 -6.42 -0.60
C PHE A 96 -2.95 -6.02 0.58
N PRO A 97 -4.09 -6.72 0.78
CA PRO A 97 -5.09 -6.40 1.80
C PRO A 97 -4.70 -6.90 3.21
N HIS A 98 -3.42 -6.83 3.56
CA HIS A 98 -2.87 -7.38 4.79
C HIS A 98 -2.66 -6.31 5.88
N GLU A 99 -2.80 -6.71 7.15
CA GLU A 99 -2.67 -5.85 8.34
C GLU A 99 -1.22 -5.35 8.48
N GLY A 100 -0.98 -4.07 8.16
CA GLY A 100 0.37 -3.46 8.10
C GLY A 100 0.64 -2.55 6.91
N SER A 101 -0.40 -2.01 6.28
CA SER A 101 -0.45 -1.22 5.02
C SER A 101 0.89 -0.70 4.47
N LEU A 102 1.33 0.51 4.80
CA LEU A 102 2.48 1.16 4.17
C LEU A 102 3.78 0.34 4.33
N TYR A 103 3.95 -0.37 5.45
CA TYR A 103 5.12 -1.21 5.72
C TYR A 103 5.11 -2.46 4.86
N ASN A 104 3.98 -3.16 4.76
CA ASN A 104 3.84 -4.33 3.91
C ASN A 104 4.08 -3.96 2.44
N TRP A 105 3.44 -2.87 1.97
CA TRP A 105 3.58 -2.43 0.59
C TRP A 105 5.01 -2.01 0.24
N THR A 106 5.70 -1.30 1.12
CA THR A 106 7.09 -0.90 0.88
C THR A 106 8.07 -2.08 1.01
N HIS A 107 7.79 -3.04 1.91
CA HIS A 107 8.56 -4.28 2.02
C HIS A 107 8.45 -5.11 0.73
N HIS A 108 7.27 -5.17 0.12
CA HIS A 108 7.04 -5.84 -1.16
C HIS A 108 7.54 -5.04 -2.38
N ALA A 109 7.50 -3.70 -2.36
CA ALA A 109 7.83 -2.87 -3.51
C ALA A 109 9.32 -2.46 -3.60
N ILE A 110 10.00 -2.23 -2.47
CA ILE A 110 11.35 -1.62 -2.44
C ILE A 110 12.38 -2.44 -1.63
N GLY A 111 11.94 -3.37 -0.77
CA GLY A 111 12.79 -4.21 0.07
C GLY A 111 13.06 -3.62 1.46
N GLY A 112 13.33 -4.51 2.44
CA GLY A 112 13.13 -4.25 3.87
C GLY A 112 13.87 -3.08 4.55
N ARG A 113 14.95 -2.54 3.96
CA ARG A 113 15.68 -1.37 4.55
C ARG A 113 14.97 -0.04 4.30
N SER A 114 14.29 0.10 3.17
CA SER A 114 13.61 1.36 2.81
C SER A 114 12.22 1.46 3.43
N SER A 115 11.58 0.34 3.74
CA SER A 115 10.30 0.28 4.46
C SER A 115 10.38 0.89 5.86
N PHE A 116 11.52 0.70 6.53
CA PHE A 116 11.77 1.29 7.86
C PHE A 116 11.93 2.82 7.77
N PHE A 117 12.60 3.34 6.74
CA PHE A 117 12.71 4.79 6.52
C PHE A 117 11.40 5.41 6.07
N ALA A 118 10.63 4.74 5.20
CA ALA A 118 9.31 5.18 4.82
C ALA A 118 8.37 5.24 6.03
N GLY A 119 8.46 4.26 6.95
CA GLY A 119 7.71 4.26 8.21
C GLY A 119 8.21 5.29 9.25
N PHE A 120 9.49 5.67 9.22
CA PHE A 120 10.07 6.68 10.12
C PHE A 120 9.88 8.12 9.63
N CYS A 121 9.74 8.32 8.32
CA CYS A 121 9.56 9.62 7.68
C CYS A 121 8.09 9.98 7.43
N ALA A 122 7.17 9.02 7.53
CA ALA A 122 5.73 9.26 7.51
C ALA A 122 5.25 9.87 8.84
#